data_AF-A0A6M3MBW3-F1
#
_entry.id   AF-A0A6M3MBW3-F1
#
_cell.length_a   1.000
_cell.length_b   1.000
_cell.length_c   1.000
_cell.angle_alpha   90.00
_cell.angle_beta   90.00
_cell.angle_gamma   90.00
#
_symmetry.space_group_name_H-M   'P 1'
#
loop_
_entity.id
_entity.type
_entity.pdbx_description
1 polymer ?
#
loop_
_entity_poly.entity_id
_entity_poly.type
_entity_poly.pdbx_seq_one_letter_code
_entity_poly.pdbx_strand_id
1 'polypeptide(L)'
;MMDYSKYKVALPEGQSGDWRVEKFTISEEEAKFDRLRAAISFSNRGRGVDPGNYTRLFCRGVLVMSDTPAEIMDHRYFINVAIGNVLINGLGLGVVVKGVLLKDSVGKVIVNEISEDVIRLVAPYIKDDRVTIDHADAFTWRPDGLRFNSVWHDIWNDICSDNLEEMKKLHRRYGHYLQKPSYQGSWCRHLIER
;
A
#
# COMPACT_ATOMS: atom_id res chain seq x y z
N MET A 1 -7.18 19.73 -9.92
CA MET A 1 -6.21 18.64 -9.68
C MET A 1 -6.54 18.06 -8.31
N MET A 2 -6.64 16.74 -8.17
CA MET A 2 -6.95 16.13 -6.87
C MET A 2 -5.73 16.25 -5.97
N ASP A 3 -5.90 16.75 -4.75
CA ASP A 3 -4.80 16.89 -3.80
C ASP A 3 -4.50 15.54 -3.12
N TYR A 4 -3.36 14.94 -3.49
CA TYR A 4 -2.86 13.68 -2.93
C TYR A 4 -1.91 13.90 -1.75
N SER A 5 -1.61 15.15 -1.39
CA SER A 5 -0.67 15.47 -0.31
C SER A 5 -1.04 14.81 1.02
N LYS A 6 -2.34 14.67 1.30
CA LYS A 6 -2.84 14.03 2.53
C LYS A 6 -2.46 12.56 2.67
N TYR A 7 -2.15 11.86 1.57
CA TYR A 7 -1.72 10.45 1.58
C TYR A 7 -0.20 10.28 1.63
N LYS A 8 0.57 11.34 1.42
CA LYS A 8 2.04 11.29 1.48
C LYS A 8 2.51 10.89 2.87
N VAL A 9 3.57 10.10 2.94
CA VAL A 9 4.11 9.60 4.21
C VAL A 9 5.25 10.49 4.68
N ALA A 10 5.29 10.78 5.97
CA ALA A 10 6.31 11.65 6.57
C ALA A 10 7.39 10.81 7.23
N LEU A 11 8.07 9.99 6.43
CA LEU A 11 9.15 9.12 6.90
C LEU A 11 10.51 9.82 6.76
N PRO A 12 11.41 9.70 7.75
CA PRO A 12 12.81 10.04 7.54
C PRO A 12 13.48 9.01 6.65
N GLU A 13 14.57 9.42 6.02
CA GLU A 13 15.44 8.47 5.34
C GLU A 13 16.13 7.57 6.37
N GLY A 14 16.34 6.31 6.02
CA GLY A 14 16.91 5.34 6.93
C GLY A 14 17.09 3.98 6.29
N GLN A 15 17.90 3.14 6.93
CA GLN A 15 18.15 1.78 6.50
C GLN A 15 18.00 0.83 7.69
N SER A 16 17.38 -0.33 7.45
CA SER A 16 17.29 -1.42 8.40
C SER A 16 17.45 -2.73 7.61
N GLY A 17 18.51 -3.48 7.91
CA GLY A 17 18.87 -4.66 7.12
C GLY A 17 19.01 -4.33 5.63
N ASP A 18 18.30 -5.11 4.80
CA ASP A 18 18.26 -4.95 3.34
C ASP A 18 17.29 -3.84 2.87
N TRP A 19 16.52 -3.26 3.79
CA TRP A 19 15.48 -2.27 3.48
C TRP A 19 15.97 -0.85 3.67
N ARG A 20 15.58 0.04 2.75
CA ARG A 20 15.98 1.45 2.79
C ARG A 20 14.85 2.37 2.38
N VAL A 21 14.58 3.39 3.21
CA VAL A 21 13.71 4.52 2.89
C VAL A 21 14.57 5.67 2.40
N GLU A 22 14.23 6.22 1.24
CA GLU A 22 14.90 7.38 0.65
C GLU A 22 13.89 8.44 0.23
N LYS A 23 14.33 9.70 0.18
CA LYS A 23 13.59 10.81 -0.40
C LYS A 23 14.12 11.13 -1.78
N PHE A 24 13.24 11.54 -2.66
CA PHE A 24 13.61 12.04 -3.98
C PHE A 24 12.68 13.17 -4.38
N THR A 25 13.17 14.01 -5.29
CA THR A 25 12.44 15.16 -5.83
C THR A 25 12.31 14.97 -7.32
N ILE A 26 11.10 15.17 -7.83
CA ILE A 26 10.85 15.30 -9.26
C ILE A 26 10.70 16.79 -9.55
N SER A 27 11.54 17.29 -10.44
CA SER A 27 11.49 18.68 -10.90
C SER A 27 10.33 18.92 -11.87
N GLU A 28 9.97 20.19 -12.09
CA GLU A 28 8.97 20.53 -13.11
C GLU A 28 9.38 20.11 -14.52
N GLU A 29 10.67 20.17 -14.83
CA GLU A 29 11.21 19.83 -16.14
C GLU A 29 11.12 18.32 -16.40
N GLU A 30 11.53 17.51 -15.43
CA GLU A 30 11.42 16.05 -15.49
C GLU A 30 9.95 15.62 -15.64
N ALA A 31 9.05 16.18 -14.84
CA ALA A 31 7.62 15.88 -14.93
C ALA A 31 7.03 16.27 -16.30
N LYS A 32 7.41 17.42 -16.86
CA LYS A 32 6.97 17.86 -18.20
C LYS A 32 7.48 16.90 -19.28
N PHE A 33 8.73 16.46 -19.16
CA PHE A 33 9.33 15.53 -20.11
C PHE A 33 8.73 14.13 -20.03
N ASP A 34 8.45 13.64 -18.83
CA ASP A 34 7.78 12.35 -18.60
C ASP A 34 6.33 12.37 -19.10
N ARG A 35 5.58 13.45 -18.86
CA ARG A 35 4.24 13.63 -19.42
C ARG A 35 4.26 13.65 -20.95
N LEU A 36 5.23 14.34 -21.55
CA LEU A 36 5.41 14.38 -22.99
C LEU A 36 5.69 12.96 -23.54
N ARG A 37 6.57 12.20 -22.88
CA ARG A 37 6.84 10.79 -23.25
C ARG A 37 5.63 9.87 -23.08
N ALA A 38 4.90 10.00 -21.98
CA ALA A 38 3.69 9.22 -21.72
C ALA A 38 2.57 9.52 -22.73
N ALA A 39 2.48 10.76 -23.24
CA ALA A 39 1.52 11.12 -24.29
C ALA A 39 1.86 10.51 -25.66
N ILE A 40 3.14 10.20 -25.92
CA ILE A 40 3.62 9.66 -27.20
C ILE A 40 3.68 8.11 -27.17
N SER A 41 3.86 7.51 -25.99
CA SER A 41 3.93 6.05 -25.83
C SER A 41 2.56 5.41 -25.67
N PHE A 42 2.14 4.60 -26.65
CA PHE A 42 0.88 3.82 -26.61
C PHE A 42 0.82 2.78 -25.46
N SER A 43 1.97 2.38 -24.91
CA SER A 43 2.06 1.41 -23.81
C SER A 43 2.00 2.07 -22.42
N ASN A 44 2.24 3.38 -22.34
CA ASN A 44 2.35 4.10 -21.08
C ASN A 44 1.22 5.13 -20.94
N ARG A 45 -0.02 4.64 -20.93
CA ARG A 45 -1.23 5.47 -20.83
C ARG A 45 -1.20 6.37 -19.59
N GLY A 46 -0.66 7.58 -19.73
CA GLY A 46 -0.93 8.73 -18.87
C GLY A 46 -0.32 8.73 -17.46
N ARG A 47 0.66 7.88 -17.13
CA ARG A 47 1.31 7.88 -15.79
C ARG A 47 2.49 8.87 -15.74
N GLY A 48 2.23 10.15 -15.96
CA GLY A 48 3.21 11.20 -15.63
C GLY A 48 3.21 11.44 -14.12
N VAL A 49 4.38 11.50 -13.50
CA VAL A 49 4.50 11.84 -12.07
C VAL A 49 4.54 13.36 -11.92
N ASP A 50 3.75 13.90 -10.99
CA ASP A 50 3.75 15.33 -10.73
C ASP A 50 5.08 15.80 -10.11
N PRO A 51 5.47 17.07 -10.25
CA PRO A 51 6.60 17.62 -9.53
C PRO A 51 6.37 17.56 -8.02
N GLY A 52 7.41 17.29 -7.26
CA GLY A 52 7.35 17.32 -5.80
C GLY A 52 8.34 16.41 -5.10
N ASN A 53 8.25 16.41 -3.78
CA ASN A 53 9.05 15.53 -2.91
C ASN A 53 8.28 14.26 -2.59
N TYR A 54 8.95 13.13 -2.74
CA TYR A 54 8.39 11.80 -2.59
C TYR A 54 9.33 10.93 -1.75
N THR A 55 8.76 9.86 -1.22
CA THR A 55 9.43 8.83 -0.44
C THR A 55 9.38 7.53 -1.22
N ARG A 56 10.48 6.77 -1.19
CA ARG A 56 10.59 5.47 -1.85
C ARG A 56 11.19 4.43 -0.91
N LEU A 57 10.77 3.19 -1.08
CA LEU A 57 11.22 2.04 -0.33
C LEU A 57 12.01 1.10 -1.26
N PHE A 58 13.22 0.75 -0.87
CA PHE A 58 14.05 -0.23 -1.53
C PHE A 58 14.21 -1.49 -0.69
N CYS A 59 14.39 -2.61 -1.36
CA CYS A 59 14.91 -3.85 -0.78
C CYS A 59 16.07 -4.35 -1.65
N ARG A 60 17.26 -4.52 -1.07
CA ARG A 60 18.48 -4.96 -1.80
C ARG A 60 18.79 -4.15 -3.06
N GLY A 61 18.50 -2.85 -3.04
CA GLY A 61 18.72 -1.94 -4.17
C GLY A 61 17.65 -1.97 -5.27
N VAL A 62 16.62 -2.82 -5.14
CA VAL A 62 15.45 -2.83 -6.02
C VAL A 62 14.38 -1.91 -5.44
N LEU A 63 13.83 -1.01 -6.26
CA LEU A 63 12.70 -0.15 -5.87
C LEU A 63 11.47 -1.05 -5.70
N VAL A 64 10.91 -1.07 -4.49
CA VAL A 64 9.71 -1.85 -4.16
C VAL A 64 8.45 -1.00 -4.34
N MET A 65 8.46 0.23 -3.80
CA MET A 65 7.34 1.18 -3.95
C MET A 65 7.77 2.62 -3.67
N SER A 66 6.89 3.56 -3.96
CA SER A 66 6.97 4.98 -3.59
C SER A 66 5.61 5.54 -3.13
N ASP A 67 5.58 6.81 -2.73
CA ASP A 67 4.34 7.54 -2.44
C ASP A 67 3.95 8.51 -3.56
N THR A 68 4.32 8.18 -4.80
CA THR A 68 3.92 8.96 -5.97
C THR A 68 2.40 8.92 -6.19
N PRO A 69 1.80 9.93 -6.86
CA PRO A 69 0.36 9.96 -7.08
C PRO A 69 -0.15 8.76 -7.86
N ALA A 70 0.66 8.19 -8.75
CA ALA A 70 0.33 7.01 -9.54
C ALA A 70 0.14 5.76 -8.65
N GLU A 71 1.06 5.51 -7.73
CA GLU A 71 0.94 4.36 -6.81
C GLU A 71 -0.16 4.59 -5.76
N ILE A 72 -0.33 5.83 -5.28
CA ILE A 72 -1.49 6.18 -4.42
C ILE A 72 -2.81 5.88 -5.16
N MET A 73 -2.88 6.16 -6.46
CA MET A 73 -4.07 5.91 -7.28
C MET A 73 -4.40 4.42 -7.40
N ASP A 74 -3.39 3.54 -7.48
CA ASP A 74 -3.60 2.08 -7.54
C ASP A 74 -4.30 1.56 -6.25
N HIS A 75 -4.17 2.27 -5.13
CA HIS A 75 -4.77 1.92 -3.82
C HIS A 75 -6.08 2.65 -3.52
N ARG A 76 -6.40 3.69 -4.30
CA ARG A 76 -7.48 4.64 -4.02
C ARG A 76 -8.85 3.96 -3.88
N TYR A 77 -9.13 2.96 -4.71
CA TYR A 77 -10.41 2.27 -4.65
C TYR A 77 -10.62 1.63 -3.27
N PHE A 78 -9.61 0.88 -2.78
CA PHE A 78 -9.67 0.27 -1.46
C PHE A 78 -9.82 1.31 -0.36
N ILE A 79 -8.98 2.36 -0.36
CA ILE A 79 -9.05 3.44 0.64
C ILE A 79 -10.48 4.03 0.70
N ASN A 80 -11.11 4.24 -0.46
CA ASN A 80 -12.46 4.80 -0.54
C ASN A 80 -13.55 3.87 -0.01
N VAL A 81 -13.45 2.55 -0.24
CA VAL A 81 -14.45 1.58 0.25
C VAL A 81 -14.18 1.09 1.67
N ALA A 82 -12.97 1.29 2.20
CA ALA A 82 -12.59 0.82 3.52
C ALA A 82 -13.44 1.45 4.63
N ILE A 83 -13.98 0.62 5.53
CA ILE A 83 -14.81 1.01 6.67
C ILE A 83 -14.65 -0.01 7.81
N GLY A 84 -15.14 0.33 9.01
CA GLY A 84 -15.22 -0.54 10.16
C GLY A 84 -13.86 -1.07 10.62
N ASN A 85 -13.80 -2.38 10.87
CA ASN A 85 -12.54 -3.07 11.15
C ASN A 85 -11.81 -3.40 9.86
N VAL A 86 -10.58 -2.93 9.75
CA VAL A 86 -9.73 -3.04 8.56
C VAL A 86 -8.56 -3.97 8.84
N LEU A 87 -8.30 -4.92 7.94
CA LEU A 87 -7.07 -5.71 7.90
C LEU A 87 -6.28 -5.34 6.66
N ILE A 88 -4.99 -5.05 6.84
CA ILE A 88 -4.04 -4.79 5.76
C ILE A 88 -2.90 -5.80 5.90
N ASN A 89 -2.67 -6.61 4.87
CA ASN A 89 -1.48 -7.45 4.79
C ASN A 89 -0.47 -6.75 3.89
N GLY A 90 0.70 -6.42 4.45
CA GLY A 90 1.72 -5.55 3.86
C GLY A 90 1.65 -4.14 4.41
N LEU A 91 2.70 -3.71 5.12
CA LEU A 91 2.81 -2.34 5.63
C LEU A 91 3.34 -1.40 4.55
N GLY A 92 4.37 -1.84 3.82
CA GLY A 92 5.06 -1.01 2.83
C GLY A 92 5.50 0.33 3.43
N LEU A 93 5.27 1.43 2.72
CA LEU A 93 5.49 2.80 3.22
C LEU A 93 4.40 3.30 4.19
N GLY A 94 3.33 2.52 4.40
CA GLY A 94 2.19 2.93 5.24
C GLY A 94 1.17 3.83 4.54
N VAL A 95 1.23 3.98 3.21
CA VAL A 95 0.32 4.83 2.43
C VAL A 95 -1.15 4.41 2.59
N VAL A 96 -1.44 3.11 2.48
CA VAL A 96 -2.80 2.59 2.64
C VAL A 96 -3.30 2.78 4.07
N VAL A 97 -2.44 2.47 5.06
CA VAL A 97 -2.73 2.66 6.49
C VAL A 97 -3.10 4.11 6.78
N LYS A 98 -2.29 5.06 6.31
CA LYS A 98 -2.57 6.49 6.44
C LYS A 98 -3.90 6.85 5.77
N GLY A 99 -4.13 6.37 4.55
CA GLY A 99 -5.35 6.66 3.80
C GLY A 99 -6.63 6.19 4.49
N VAL A 100 -6.64 4.99 5.09
CA VAL A 100 -7.81 4.49 5.81
C VAL A 100 -8.02 5.19 7.15
N LEU A 101 -6.94 5.58 7.84
CA LEU A 101 -7.02 6.31 9.12
C LEU A 101 -7.58 7.73 8.94
N LEU A 102 -7.54 8.32 7.75
CA LEU A 102 -8.21 9.60 7.48
C LEU A 102 -9.75 9.52 7.52
N LYS A 103 -10.34 8.34 7.74
CA LYS A 103 -11.78 8.12 7.67
C LYS A 103 -12.36 7.85 9.05
N ASP A 104 -13.35 8.64 9.45
CA ASP A 104 -14.08 8.43 10.71
C ASP A 104 -14.88 7.12 10.71
N SER A 105 -15.22 6.62 9.52
CA SER A 105 -15.90 5.33 9.37
C SER A 105 -14.98 4.12 9.61
N VAL A 106 -13.67 4.32 9.83
CA VAL A 106 -12.70 3.28 10.16
C VAL A 106 -12.47 3.27 11.67
N GLY A 107 -12.75 2.12 12.29
CA GLY A 107 -12.70 1.93 13.74
C GLY A 107 -11.40 1.31 14.24
N LYS A 108 -10.98 0.17 13.69
CA LYS A 108 -9.73 -0.52 14.04
C LYS A 108 -8.99 -0.94 12.79
N VAL A 109 -7.67 -0.80 12.78
CA VAL A 109 -6.78 -1.21 11.68
C VAL A 109 -5.76 -2.19 12.24
N ILE A 110 -5.69 -3.40 11.66
CA ILE A 110 -4.60 -4.34 11.90
C ILE A 110 -3.75 -4.41 10.64
N VAL A 111 -2.44 -4.31 10.80
CA VAL A 111 -1.46 -4.45 9.73
C VAL A 111 -0.58 -5.64 10.03
N ASN A 112 -0.52 -6.62 9.12
CA ASN A 112 0.45 -7.70 9.19
C ASN A 112 1.61 -7.39 8.26
N GLU A 113 2.82 -7.28 8.82
CA GLU A 113 4.05 -7.11 8.04
C GLU A 113 5.04 -8.20 8.41
N ILE A 114 5.61 -8.86 7.40
CA ILE A 114 6.54 -9.97 7.60
C ILE A 114 7.97 -9.48 7.86
N SER A 115 8.31 -8.28 7.39
CA SER A 115 9.63 -7.69 7.55
C SER A 115 9.71 -6.84 8.81
N GLU A 116 10.39 -7.35 9.84
CA GLU A 116 10.72 -6.57 11.04
C GLU A 116 11.52 -5.29 10.71
N ASP A 117 12.31 -5.31 9.64
CA ASP A 117 13.04 -4.13 9.15
C ASP A 117 12.09 -3.04 8.61
N VAL A 118 11.07 -3.42 7.85
CA VAL A 118 10.04 -2.47 7.37
C VAL A 118 9.26 -1.91 8.55
N ILE A 119 8.89 -2.76 9.52
CA ILE A 119 8.25 -2.31 10.76
C ILE A 119 9.12 -1.28 11.47
N ARG A 120 10.42 -1.56 11.67
CA ARG A 120 11.35 -0.61 12.31
C ARG A 120 11.46 0.72 11.59
N LEU A 121 11.42 0.72 10.25
CA LEU A 121 11.52 1.94 9.44
C LEU A 121 10.22 2.75 9.40
N VAL A 122 9.05 2.11 9.48
CA VAL A 122 7.77 2.73 9.14
C VAL A 122 6.82 2.86 10.34
N ALA A 123 6.67 1.81 11.14
CA ALA A 123 5.70 1.77 12.23
C ALA A 123 5.84 2.91 13.26
N PRO A 124 7.05 3.35 13.68
CA PRO A 124 7.22 4.44 14.65
C PRO A 124 6.59 5.77 14.24
N TYR A 125 6.32 5.96 12.94
CA TYR A 125 5.79 7.18 12.37
C TYR A 125 4.27 7.14 12.12
N ILE A 126 3.62 6.00 12.43
CA ILE A 126 2.16 5.85 12.37
C ILE A 126 1.62 5.98 13.79
N LYS A 127 1.11 7.18 14.12
CA LYS A 127 0.58 7.52 15.45
C LYS A 127 -0.93 7.63 15.41
N ASP A 128 -1.62 6.53 15.69
CA ASP A 128 -3.08 6.49 15.80
C ASP A 128 -3.49 5.30 16.68
N ASP A 129 -4.34 5.52 17.69
CA ASP A 129 -4.73 4.47 18.65
C ASP A 129 -5.58 3.36 18.01
N ARG A 130 -6.10 3.59 16.80
CA ARG A 130 -6.88 2.59 16.06
C ARG A 130 -6.00 1.57 15.36
N VAL A 131 -4.70 1.82 15.21
CA VAL A 131 -3.80 0.95 14.45
C VAL A 131 -3.01 -0.01 15.35
N THR A 132 -2.88 -1.25 14.91
CA THR A 132 -1.96 -2.25 15.47
C THR A 132 -1.15 -2.81 14.32
N ILE A 133 0.18 -2.86 14.48
CA ILE A 133 1.10 -3.39 13.47
C ILE A 133 1.76 -4.62 14.07
N ASP A 134 1.44 -5.78 13.50
CA ASP A 134 1.93 -7.09 13.91
C ASP A 134 3.11 -7.49 13.01
N HIS A 135 4.20 -7.94 13.62
CA HIS A 135 5.22 -8.70 12.90
C HIS A 135 4.69 -10.11 12.64
N ALA A 136 4.11 -10.31 11.46
CA ALA A 136 3.34 -11.50 11.14
C ALA A 136 3.32 -11.82 9.65
N ASP A 137 3.33 -13.12 9.35
CA ASP A 137 3.08 -13.63 8.01
C ASP A 137 1.56 -13.72 7.75
N ALA A 138 1.11 -13.02 6.71
CA ALA A 138 -0.28 -12.98 6.27
C ALA A 138 -0.87 -14.36 5.95
N PHE A 139 -0.06 -15.35 5.56
CA PHE A 139 -0.56 -16.71 5.27
C PHE A 139 -0.82 -17.54 6.52
N THR A 140 -0.22 -17.18 7.66
CA THR A 140 -0.28 -17.96 8.90
C THR A 140 -1.00 -17.23 10.03
N TRP A 141 -1.02 -15.89 10.03
CA TRP A 141 -1.70 -15.05 11.01
C TRP A 141 -3.20 -15.32 11.08
N ARG A 142 -3.77 -15.18 12.28
CA ARG A 142 -5.21 -15.36 12.54
C ARG A 142 -5.71 -14.28 13.49
N PRO A 143 -6.89 -13.70 13.23
CA PRO A 143 -7.50 -12.79 14.17
C PRO A 143 -8.04 -13.56 15.39
N ASP A 144 -7.83 -13.00 16.59
CA ASP A 144 -8.45 -13.52 17.81
C ASP A 144 -9.86 -12.92 17.97
N GLY A 145 -10.88 -13.66 17.53
CA GLY A 145 -12.30 -13.28 17.62
C GLY A 145 -12.72 -12.07 16.75
N LEU A 146 -11.78 -11.32 16.20
CA LEU A 146 -12.05 -10.12 15.42
C LEU A 146 -12.50 -10.45 14.00
N ARG A 147 -13.55 -9.76 13.54
CA ARG A 147 -14.02 -9.78 12.15
C ARG A 147 -13.79 -8.45 11.46
N PHE A 148 -13.67 -8.49 10.14
CA PHE A 148 -13.28 -7.36 9.31
C PHE A 148 -14.37 -6.96 8.32
N ASN A 149 -14.57 -5.66 8.18
CA ASN A 149 -15.40 -5.08 7.13
C ASN A 149 -14.58 -4.82 5.86
N SER A 150 -13.28 -4.62 5.99
CA SER A 150 -12.40 -4.28 4.86
C SER A 150 -11.08 -5.02 4.97
N VAL A 151 -10.68 -5.74 3.93
CA VAL A 151 -9.42 -6.50 3.90
C VAL A 151 -8.64 -6.16 2.63
N TRP A 152 -7.36 -5.84 2.77
CA TRP A 152 -6.45 -5.56 1.66
C TRP A 152 -5.20 -6.42 1.73
N HIS A 153 -4.78 -6.96 0.58
CA HIS A 153 -3.56 -7.75 0.45
C HIS A 153 -2.61 -7.06 -0.52
N ASP A 154 -1.43 -6.70 -0.03
CA ASP A 154 -0.42 -5.93 -0.75
C ASP A 154 0.99 -6.38 -0.31
N ILE A 155 1.33 -7.63 -0.61
CA ILE A 155 2.55 -8.29 -0.13
C ILE A 155 3.51 -8.70 -1.27
N TRP A 156 3.22 -8.28 -2.51
CA TRP A 156 3.97 -8.69 -3.69
C TRP A 156 4.81 -7.53 -4.22
N ASN A 157 6.07 -7.80 -4.57
CA ASN A 157 6.97 -6.79 -5.14
C ASN A 157 6.71 -6.54 -6.64
N ASP A 158 6.13 -7.53 -7.33
CA ASP A 158 5.88 -7.50 -8.77
C ASP A 158 4.46 -7.94 -9.07
N ILE A 159 3.92 -7.54 -10.23
CA ILE A 159 2.60 -7.96 -10.71
C ILE A 159 2.78 -9.06 -11.77
N CYS A 160 2.58 -10.31 -11.39
CA CYS A 160 2.60 -11.44 -12.34
C CYS A 160 1.50 -12.45 -12.04
N SER A 161 1.26 -13.37 -12.99
CA SER A 161 0.24 -14.42 -12.85
C SER A 161 0.51 -15.38 -11.70
N ASP A 162 1.78 -15.55 -11.30
CA ASP A 162 2.15 -16.46 -10.21
C ASP A 162 1.58 -16.01 -8.87
N ASN A 163 1.32 -14.70 -8.72
CA ASN A 163 0.67 -14.13 -7.55
C ASN A 163 -0.80 -14.57 -7.40
N LEU A 164 -1.47 -15.01 -8.48
CA LEU A 164 -2.90 -15.35 -8.45
C LEU A 164 -3.21 -16.47 -7.45
N GLU A 165 -2.34 -17.47 -7.33
CA GLU A 165 -2.56 -18.58 -6.40
C GLU A 165 -2.43 -18.13 -4.95
N GLU A 166 -1.49 -17.24 -4.66
CA GLU A 166 -1.35 -16.62 -3.34
C GLU A 166 -2.51 -15.68 -3.01
N MET A 167 -2.92 -14.85 -3.97
CA MET A 167 -4.12 -14.02 -3.85
C MET A 167 -5.34 -14.88 -3.54
N LYS A 168 -5.58 -15.98 -4.27
CA LYS A 168 -6.68 -16.91 -3.99
C LYS A 168 -6.59 -17.49 -2.58
N LYS A 169 -5.40 -17.90 -2.13
CA LYS A 169 -5.19 -18.41 -0.76
C LYS A 169 -5.56 -17.39 0.29
N LEU A 170 -5.09 -16.15 0.17
CA LEU A 170 -5.41 -15.06 1.10
C LEU A 170 -6.90 -14.69 1.04
N HIS A 171 -7.48 -14.63 -0.16
CA HIS A 171 -8.90 -14.38 -0.36
C HIS A 171 -9.77 -15.42 0.34
N ARG A 172 -9.48 -16.71 0.12
CA ARG A 172 -10.17 -17.80 0.81
C ARG A 172 -9.98 -17.74 2.32
N ARG A 173 -8.73 -17.54 2.80
CA ARG A 173 -8.41 -17.50 4.22
C ARG A 173 -9.20 -16.40 4.93
N TYR A 174 -9.08 -15.17 4.45
CA TYR A 174 -9.65 -14.01 5.13
C TYR A 174 -11.14 -13.81 4.86
N GLY A 175 -11.69 -14.44 3.82
CA GLY A 175 -13.13 -14.51 3.58
C GLY A 175 -13.91 -15.06 4.77
N HIS A 176 -13.32 -15.99 5.54
CA HIS A 176 -13.94 -16.56 6.75
C HIS A 176 -14.06 -15.57 7.92
N TYR A 177 -13.26 -14.50 7.91
CA TYR A 177 -13.23 -13.47 8.96
C TYR A 177 -13.96 -12.19 8.55
N LEU A 178 -14.62 -12.18 7.38
CA LEU A 178 -15.41 -11.02 6.97
C LEU A 178 -16.70 -10.88 7.80
N GLN A 179 -17.13 -9.63 7.96
CA GLN A 179 -18.46 -9.25 8.46
C GLN A 179 -19.08 -8.20 7.54
N LYS A 180 -20.42 -8.15 7.48
CA LYS A 180 -21.14 -7.22 6.59
C LYS A 180 -21.26 -5.83 7.23
N PRO A 181 -21.20 -4.74 6.42
CA PRO A 181 -20.75 -4.71 5.02
C PRO A 181 -19.28 -5.11 4.87
N SER A 182 -18.97 -5.87 3.81
CA SER A 182 -17.65 -6.49 3.61
C SER A 182 -17.05 -6.14 2.25
N TYR A 183 -15.78 -5.75 2.23
CA TYR A 183 -14.94 -5.67 1.03
C TYR A 183 -13.62 -6.42 1.25
N GLN A 184 -13.14 -7.11 0.22
CA GLN A 184 -11.83 -7.74 0.22
C GLN A 184 -11.18 -7.58 -1.15
N GLY A 185 -9.92 -7.15 -1.19
CA GLY A 185 -9.19 -6.90 -2.42
C GLY A 185 -7.70 -7.22 -2.30
N SER A 186 -7.03 -7.27 -3.45
CA SER A 186 -5.57 -7.41 -3.54
C SER A 186 -5.02 -6.40 -4.54
N TRP A 187 -3.83 -5.89 -4.27
CA TRP A 187 -3.15 -4.97 -5.19
C TRP A 187 -3.03 -5.58 -6.59
N CYS A 188 -3.40 -4.78 -7.60
CA CYS A 188 -3.34 -5.09 -9.04
C CYS A 188 -3.96 -6.42 -9.53
N ARG A 189 -4.76 -7.12 -8.71
CA ARG A 189 -5.42 -8.38 -9.09
C ARG A 189 -6.25 -8.28 -10.39
N HIS A 190 -6.96 -7.17 -10.57
CA HIS A 190 -7.78 -6.91 -11.76
C HIS A 190 -6.98 -6.80 -13.07
N LEU A 191 -5.66 -6.61 -13.01
CA LEU A 191 -4.78 -6.55 -14.19
C LEU A 191 -4.30 -7.95 -14.62
N ILE A 192 -4.36 -8.93 -13.71
CA ILE A 192 -3.83 -10.29 -13.93
C ILE A 192 -4.93 -11.35 -14.01
N GLU A 193 -6.14 -11.06 -13.52
CA GLU A 193 -7.31 -11.91 -13.76
C GLU A 193 -7.80 -11.74 -15.20
N ARG A 194 -7.63 -12.78 -16.01
CA ARG A 194 -8.18 -12.92 -17.36
C ARG A 194 -9.31 -13.93 -17.37
#